data_AF-A0A0M2NPZ6-F1
#
_entry.id   AF-A0A0M2NPZ6-F1
#
_cell.length_a   1.000
_cell.length_b   1.000
_cell.length_c   1.000
_cell.angle_alpha   90.00
_cell.angle_beta   90.00
_cell.angle_gamma   90.00
#
_symmetry.space_group_name_H-M   'P 1'
#
loop_
_entity.id
_entity.type
_entity.pdbx_description
1 polymer ?
#
loop_
_entity_poly.entity_id
_entity_poly.type
_entity_poly.pdbx_seq_one_letter_code
_entity_poly.pdbx_strand_id
1 'polypeptide(L)'
;MDQIGTVIRKRRKELGWTQEQLANHLGVTYQAVSKWENDLSIPDIQIMPEIAKIFRISLDELMGTDDIGQQQRAYFGNIFGGVHQDIHADVGNVFGTVKGDIYGDVKGGIFGRVRNIYGNVEGSVWGKVEGDISGCVEGSLYGRVSGSVKNGVHGKVIGKIIGDGINVGKKTKKKDGK
;
A
#
# COMPACT_ATOMS: atom_id res chain seq x y z
N MET A 1 -14.16 0.25 3.93
CA MET A 1 -14.43 0.04 5.36
C MET A 1 -14.96 -1.37 5.45
N ASP A 2 -14.07 -2.32 5.76
CA ASP A 2 -14.51 -3.69 6.02
C ASP A 2 -15.34 -3.65 7.30
N GLN A 3 -16.58 -4.11 7.23
CA GLN A 3 -17.45 -4.12 8.40
C GLN A 3 -16.96 -5.19 9.38
N ILE A 4 -17.09 -4.93 10.69
CA ILE A 4 -16.72 -5.85 11.77
C ILE A 4 -17.22 -7.29 11.50
N GLY A 5 -18.42 -7.42 10.92
CA GLY A 5 -18.99 -8.70 10.50
C GLY A 5 -18.13 -9.49 9.52
N THR A 6 -17.54 -8.81 8.54
CA THR A 6 -16.65 -9.40 7.54
C THR A 6 -15.36 -9.92 8.18
N VAL A 7 -14.76 -9.14 9.09
CA VAL A 7 -13.55 -9.56 9.83
C VAL A 7 -13.83 -10.77 10.69
N ILE A 8 -14.93 -10.76 11.46
CA ILE A 8 -15.35 -11.90 12.29
C ILE A 8 -15.54 -13.16 11.45
N ARG A 9 -16.26 -13.05 10.32
CA ARG A 9 -16.52 -14.18 9.42
C ARG A 9 -15.24 -14.76 8.85
N LYS A 10 -14.32 -13.89 8.43
CA LYS A 10 -13.02 -14.28 7.87
C LYS A 10 -12.19 -15.03 8.91
N ARG A 11 -11.96 -14.43 10.09
CA ARG A 11 -11.13 -15.02 11.15
C ARG A 11 -11.72 -16.33 11.69
N ARG A 12 -13.04 -16.40 11.83
CA ARG A 12 -13.72 -17.65 12.21
C ARG A 12 -13.43 -18.79 11.21
N LYS A 13 -13.51 -18.50 9.91
CA LYS A 13 -13.23 -19.49 8.85
C LYS A 13 -11.77 -19.91 8.81
N GLU A 14 -10.84 -19.00 9.08
CA GLU A 14 -9.39 -19.31 9.17
C GLU A 14 -9.09 -20.27 10.33
N LEU A 15 -9.87 -20.20 11.42
CA LEU A 15 -9.82 -21.17 12.52
C LEU A 15 -10.60 -22.47 12.24
N GLY A 16 -11.27 -22.58 11.09
CA GLY A 16 -12.11 -23.74 10.74
C GLY A 16 -13.38 -23.88 11.57
N TRP A 17 -13.84 -22.82 12.22
CA TRP A 17 -14.99 -22.87 13.14
C TRP A 17 -16.32 -22.59 12.44
N THR A 18 -17.40 -23.18 12.94
CA THR A 18 -18.78 -22.81 12.61
C THR A 18 -19.22 -21.57 13.41
N GLN A 19 -20.28 -20.89 12.98
CA GLN A 19 -20.84 -19.75 13.75
C GLN A 19 -21.27 -20.17 15.16
N GLU A 20 -21.79 -21.39 15.30
CA GLU A 20 -22.19 -21.98 16.58
C GLU A 20 -20.98 -22.24 17.49
N GLN A 21 -19.87 -22.73 16.93
CA GLN A 21 -18.62 -22.90 17.69
C GLN A 21 -18.05 -21.57 18.18
N LEU A 22 -18.09 -20.52 17.35
CA LEU A 22 -17.70 -19.18 17.77
C LEU A 22 -18.62 -18.63 18.87
N ALA A 23 -19.93 -18.82 18.70
CA ALA A 23 -20.93 -18.40 19.69
C ALA A 23 -20.69 -19.07 21.05
N ASN A 24 -20.39 -20.37 21.05
CA ASN A 24 -20.05 -21.12 22.26
C ASN A 24 -18.77 -20.62 22.94
N HIS A 25 -17.72 -20.28 22.19
CA HIS A 25 -16.49 -19.71 22.76
C HIS A 25 -16.71 -18.33 23.39
N LEU A 26 -17.63 -17.54 22.82
CA LEU A 26 -17.95 -16.19 23.27
C LEU A 26 -19.06 -16.13 24.33
N GLY A 27 -19.73 -17.25 24.62
CA GLY A 27 -20.89 -17.29 25.52
C GLY A 27 -22.10 -16.52 25.00
N VAL A 28 -22.28 -16.46 23.67
CA VAL A 28 -23.41 -15.78 23.01
C VAL A 28 -24.24 -16.76 22.19
N THR A 29 -25.37 -16.29 21.66
CA THR A 29 -26.22 -17.11 20.80
C THR A 29 -25.67 -17.17 19.37
N TYR A 30 -25.93 -18.28 18.67
CA TYR A 30 -25.67 -18.41 17.23
C TYR A 30 -26.28 -17.24 16.44
N GLN A 31 -27.48 -16.81 16.80
CA GLN A 31 -28.18 -15.70 16.14
C GLN A 31 -27.42 -14.38 16.29
N ALA A 32 -26.73 -14.15 17.41
CA ALA A 32 -25.88 -12.96 17.58
C ALA A 32 -24.72 -12.97 16.58
N VAL A 33 -23.97 -14.08 16.52
CA VAL A 33 -22.87 -14.25 15.55
C VAL A 33 -23.36 -14.13 14.11
N SER A 34 -24.49 -14.76 13.79
CA SER A 34 -25.09 -14.69 12.45
C SER A 34 -25.47 -13.26 12.08
N LYS A 35 -26.06 -12.48 13.00
CA LYS A 35 -26.36 -11.06 12.75
C LYS A 35 -25.10 -10.22 12.57
N TRP A 36 -24.04 -10.49 13.34
CA TRP A 36 -22.77 -9.79 13.18
C TRP A 36 -22.16 -10.05 11.80
N GLU A 37 -22.05 -11.32 11.39
CA GLU A 37 -21.43 -11.70 10.12
C GLU A 37 -22.23 -11.32 8.86
N ASN A 38 -23.50 -10.94 9.03
CA ASN A 38 -24.37 -10.45 7.96
C ASN A 38 -24.66 -8.94 8.09
N ASP A 39 -23.88 -8.22 8.90
CA ASP A 39 -23.96 -6.77 9.08
C ASP A 39 -25.33 -6.25 9.57
N LEU A 40 -26.12 -7.12 10.21
CA LEU A 40 -27.43 -6.79 10.78
C LEU A 40 -27.33 -6.18 12.18
N SER A 41 -26.19 -6.36 12.85
CA SER A 41 -25.89 -5.77 14.15
C SER A 41 -24.38 -5.80 14.39
N ILE A 42 -23.90 -5.05 15.38
CA ILE A 42 -22.50 -5.10 15.82
C ILE A 42 -22.39 -5.80 17.19
N PRO A 43 -21.24 -6.42 17.50
CA PRO A 43 -20.98 -6.92 18.85
C PRO A 43 -20.96 -5.79 19.88
N ASP A 44 -21.36 -6.10 21.10
CA ASP A 44 -21.29 -5.15 22.23
C ASP A 44 -19.82 -4.78 22.53
N ILE A 45 -19.56 -3.56 22.97
CA ILE A 45 -18.24 -3.10 23.42
C ILE A 45 -17.62 -4.00 24.49
N GLN A 46 -18.45 -4.64 25.33
CA GLN A 46 -17.97 -5.57 26.34
C GLN A 46 -17.39 -6.87 25.74
N ILE A 47 -17.89 -7.31 24.58
CA ILE A 47 -17.46 -8.59 23.97
C ILE A 47 -16.36 -8.42 22.93
N MET A 48 -16.20 -7.21 22.37
CA MET A 48 -15.17 -6.93 21.36
C MET A 48 -13.74 -7.32 21.79
N PRO A 49 -13.29 -7.07 23.04
CA PRO A 49 -11.97 -7.50 23.49
C PRO A 49 -11.77 -9.02 23.46
N GLU A 50 -12.81 -9.79 23.78
CA GLU A 50 -12.76 -11.26 23.77
C GLU A 50 -12.72 -11.80 22.34
N ILE A 51 -13.47 -11.20 21.42
CA ILE A 51 -13.39 -11.52 19.99
C ILE A 51 -11.96 -11.29 19.47
N ALA A 52 -11.37 -10.13 19.78
CA ALA A 52 -10.00 -9.80 19.38
C ALA A 52 -8.98 -10.80 19.94
N LYS A 53 -9.11 -11.19 21.22
CA LYS A 53 -8.26 -12.21 21.85
C LYS A 53 -8.36 -13.58 21.18
N ILE A 54 -9.58 -14.06 20.91
CA ILE A 54 -9.82 -15.35 20.25
C ILE A 54 -9.12 -15.39 18.88
N PHE A 55 -9.25 -14.31 18.11
CA PHE A 55 -8.65 -14.22 16.78
C PHE A 55 -7.18 -13.79 16.78
N ARG A 56 -6.63 -13.43 17.95
CA ARG A 56 -5.25 -12.93 18.13
C ARG A 56 -4.93 -11.71 17.25
N ILE A 57 -5.89 -10.80 17.16
CA ILE A 57 -5.79 -9.52 16.43
C ILE A 57 -5.94 -8.34 17.37
N SER A 58 -5.59 -7.12 16.92
CA SER A 58 -5.90 -5.91 17.68
C SER A 58 -7.39 -5.54 17.59
N LEU A 59 -7.86 -4.68 18.49
CA LEU A 59 -9.21 -4.15 18.41
C LEU A 59 -9.39 -3.28 17.16
N ASP A 60 -8.37 -2.52 16.77
CA ASP A 60 -8.37 -1.74 15.53
C ASP A 60 -8.54 -2.63 14.30
N GLU A 61 -7.83 -3.77 14.25
CA GLU A 61 -7.95 -4.75 13.18
C GLU A 61 -9.33 -5.44 13.16
N LEU A 62 -9.90 -5.70 14.35
CA LEU A 62 -11.28 -6.20 14.44
C LEU A 62 -12.29 -5.18 13.90
N MET A 63 -12.06 -3.89 14.17
CA MET A 63 -12.93 -2.79 13.74
C MET A 63 -12.73 -2.40 12.28
N GLY A 64 -11.75 -2.99 11.58
CA GLY A 64 -11.35 -2.56 10.25
C GLY A 64 -10.81 -1.11 10.25
N THR A 65 -10.26 -0.67 11.39
CA THR A 65 -9.64 0.65 11.61
C THR A 65 -8.12 0.58 11.75
N ASP A 66 -7.52 -0.60 11.57
CA ASP A 66 -6.09 -0.77 11.24
C ASP A 66 -5.72 -0.17 9.86
N ASP A 67 -6.66 0.54 9.27
CA ASP A 67 -6.67 1.19 7.97
C ASP A 67 -5.93 2.55 7.96
N ILE A 68 -4.69 2.60 8.45
CA ILE A 68 -3.72 3.63 8.00
C ILE A 68 -3.19 3.28 6.58
N GLY A 69 -3.68 2.24 5.89
CA GLY A 69 -3.07 1.87 4.61
C GLY A 69 -3.77 0.91 3.64
N GLN A 70 -5.07 0.64 3.71
CA GLN A 70 -5.73 -0.27 2.76
C GLN A 70 -6.82 0.35 1.86
N GLN A 71 -7.34 1.55 2.12
CA GLN A 71 -8.37 2.14 1.25
C GLN A 71 -7.92 2.78 -0.08
N GLN A 72 -6.70 2.52 -0.57
CA GLN A 72 -6.30 2.95 -1.92
C GLN A 72 -5.24 2.07 -2.61
N ARG A 73 -5.17 0.78 -2.28
CA ARG A 73 -4.47 -0.17 -3.14
C ARG A 73 -5.46 -0.76 -4.14
N ALA A 74 -5.62 -0.10 -5.28
CA ALA A 74 -5.80 -0.88 -6.50
C ALA A 74 -4.68 -1.93 -6.51
N TYR A 75 -5.02 -3.19 -6.81
CA TYR A 75 -4.10 -4.33 -6.85
C TYR A 75 -3.07 -4.13 -7.98
N PHE A 76 -2.17 -3.17 -7.82
CA PHE A 76 -1.02 -3.04 -8.68
C PHE A 76 -0.04 -4.13 -8.26
N GLY A 77 0.17 -5.11 -9.14
CA GLY A 77 1.07 -6.23 -8.86
C GLY A 77 2.45 -5.71 -8.49
N ASN A 78 3.02 -6.26 -7.41
CA ASN A 78 4.42 -6.05 -7.13
C ASN A 78 5.25 -6.84 -8.14
N ILE A 79 6.32 -6.22 -8.63
CA ILE A 79 7.30 -6.88 -9.47
C ILE A 79 8.45 -7.33 -8.59
N PHE A 80 8.81 -8.61 -8.73
CA PHE A 80 9.97 -9.19 -8.06
C PHE A 80 10.93 -9.78 -9.09
N GLY A 81 12.22 -9.56 -8.90
CA GLY A 81 13.28 -10.20 -9.67
C GLY A 81 13.73 -9.41 -10.90
N GLY A 82 14.24 -10.13 -11.89
CA GLY A 82 14.74 -9.56 -13.14
C GLY A 82 13.66 -9.50 -14.22
N VAL A 83 13.23 -8.30 -14.60
CA VAL A 83 12.35 -8.11 -15.76
C VAL A 83 13.20 -7.77 -16.97
N HIS A 84 13.07 -8.57 -18.02
CA HIS A 84 13.90 -8.44 -19.23
C HIS A 84 13.23 -7.64 -20.36
N GLN A 85 11.92 -7.49 -20.33
CA GLN A 85 11.11 -6.75 -21.32
C GLN A 85 10.51 -5.49 -20.71
N ASP A 86 9.81 -4.71 -21.53
CA ASP A 86 9.06 -3.55 -21.09
C ASP A 86 7.80 -3.96 -20.31
N ILE A 87 7.38 -3.10 -19.39
CA ILE A 87 6.15 -3.26 -18.60
C ILE A 87 5.16 -2.22 -19.09
N HIS A 88 3.94 -2.64 -19.46
CA HIS A 88 2.87 -1.74 -19.95
C HIS A 88 1.65 -1.79 -19.02
N ALA A 89 1.83 -1.39 -17.76
CA ALA A 89 0.79 -1.34 -16.76
C ALA A 89 1.22 -0.47 -15.57
N ASP A 90 0.23 0.00 -14.81
CA ASP A 90 0.47 0.52 -13.47
C ASP A 90 0.93 -0.63 -12.54
N VAL A 91 1.91 -0.35 -11.68
CA VAL A 91 2.56 -1.35 -10.82
C VAL A 91 2.66 -0.87 -9.39
N GLY A 92 2.75 -1.83 -8.46
CA GLY A 92 2.88 -1.55 -7.04
C GLY A 92 4.32 -1.17 -6.73
N ASN A 93 5.03 -2.07 -6.05
CA ASN A 93 6.47 -1.92 -5.86
C ASN A 93 7.24 -2.66 -6.96
N VAL A 94 8.43 -2.15 -7.28
CA VAL A 94 9.37 -2.81 -8.18
C VAL A 94 10.61 -3.20 -7.38
N PHE A 95 10.86 -4.49 -7.24
CA PHE A 95 12.04 -5.02 -6.56
C PHE A 95 12.94 -5.76 -7.55
N GLY A 96 14.19 -5.33 -7.69
CA GLY A 96 15.20 -5.98 -8.52
C GLY A 96 15.64 -5.15 -9.73
N THR A 97 15.88 -5.81 -10.87
CA THR A 97 16.37 -5.13 -12.08
C THR A 97 15.34 -5.22 -13.19
N VAL A 98 14.90 -4.07 -13.68
CA VAL A 98 14.10 -3.94 -14.91
C VAL A 98 15.03 -3.46 -16.02
N LYS A 99 15.33 -4.35 -16.98
CA LYS A 99 16.18 -4.05 -18.14
C LYS A 99 15.42 -3.30 -19.24
N GLY A 100 14.10 -3.54 -19.33
CA GLY A 100 13.20 -2.76 -20.18
C GLY A 100 12.79 -1.43 -19.54
N ASP A 101 11.79 -0.80 -20.12
CA ASP A 101 11.15 0.41 -19.62
C ASP A 101 9.83 0.10 -18.90
N ILE A 102 9.43 0.99 -18.00
CA ILE A 102 8.11 0.95 -17.36
C ILE A 102 7.21 1.99 -18.03
N TYR A 103 6.08 1.57 -18.56
CA TYR A 103 5.01 2.40 -19.09
C TYR A 103 3.77 2.23 -18.20
N GLY A 104 3.52 3.23 -17.35
CA GLY A 104 2.48 3.18 -16.30
C GLY A 104 2.97 3.78 -14.99
N ASP A 105 2.02 4.08 -14.11
CA ASP A 105 2.32 4.64 -12.79
C ASP A 105 2.89 3.58 -11.85
N VAL A 106 3.95 3.94 -11.11
CA VAL A 106 4.48 3.14 -10.01
C VAL A 106 3.88 3.68 -8.72
N LYS A 107 2.86 3.00 -8.21
CA LYS A 107 2.09 3.42 -7.04
C LYS A 107 2.82 3.10 -5.72
N GLY A 108 3.89 2.31 -5.79
CA GLY A 108 4.80 2.01 -4.69
C GLY A 108 6.22 2.54 -4.90
N GLY A 109 7.17 1.94 -4.20
CA GLY A 109 8.59 2.26 -4.33
C GLY A 109 9.29 1.41 -5.38
N ILE A 110 10.41 1.92 -5.87
CA ILE A 110 11.32 1.18 -6.75
C ILE A 110 12.58 0.89 -5.96
N PHE A 111 13.01 -0.37 -5.96
CA PHE A 111 14.16 -0.86 -5.21
C PHE A 111 15.04 -1.69 -6.14
N GLY A 112 16.05 -1.03 -6.73
CA GLY A 112 17.05 -1.66 -7.58
C GLY A 112 17.40 -0.85 -8.82
N ARG A 113 17.40 -1.48 -10.01
CA ARG A 113 17.85 -0.87 -11.27
C ARG A 113 16.72 -0.80 -12.28
N VAL A 114 16.54 0.36 -12.90
CA VAL A 114 15.55 0.58 -13.96
C VAL A 114 16.14 1.47 -15.06
N ARG A 115 15.71 1.28 -16.30
CA ARG A 115 16.15 2.12 -17.43
C ARG A 115 15.35 3.42 -17.50
N ASN A 116 14.16 3.40 -18.10
CA ASN A 116 13.24 4.54 -18.11
C ASN A 116 11.93 4.23 -17.39
N ILE A 117 11.28 5.29 -16.91
CA ILE A 117 9.92 5.25 -16.37
C ILE A 117 9.09 6.30 -17.11
N TYR A 118 7.99 5.86 -17.71
CA TYR A 118 6.99 6.68 -18.39
C TYR A 118 5.70 6.62 -17.57
N GLY A 119 5.65 7.41 -16.50
CA GLY A 119 4.57 7.43 -15.52
C GLY A 119 5.02 8.11 -14.22
N ASN A 120 4.08 8.36 -13.32
CA ASN A 120 4.38 8.91 -12.00
C ASN A 120 4.92 7.82 -11.07
N VAL A 121 5.74 8.21 -10.10
CA VAL A 121 6.20 7.33 -9.01
C VAL A 121 5.69 7.91 -7.70
N GLU A 122 4.73 7.26 -7.08
CA GLU A 122 4.13 7.70 -5.80
C GLU A 122 4.96 7.27 -4.58
N GLY A 123 6.00 6.46 -4.79
CA GLY A 123 6.95 6.05 -3.76
C GLY A 123 8.36 6.60 -3.95
N SER A 124 9.25 6.19 -3.03
CA SER A 124 10.67 6.51 -3.16
C SER A 124 11.35 5.57 -4.14
N VAL A 125 12.33 6.08 -4.89
CA VAL A 125 13.19 5.28 -5.77
C VAL A 125 14.53 5.07 -5.07
N TRP A 126 14.94 3.82 -4.95
CA TRP A 126 16.18 3.39 -4.34
C TRP A 126 17.00 2.61 -5.37
N GLY A 127 18.20 3.09 -5.69
CA GLY A 127 19.16 2.39 -6.55
C GLY A 127 19.58 3.19 -7.78
N LYS A 128 19.62 2.54 -8.96
CA LYS A 128 20.13 3.14 -10.20
C LYS A 128 19.01 3.30 -11.23
N VAL A 129 18.75 4.54 -11.63
CA VAL A 129 17.95 4.87 -12.81
C VAL A 129 18.92 5.22 -13.94
N GLU A 130 18.90 4.48 -15.05
CA GLU A 130 19.88 4.67 -16.12
C GLU A 130 19.50 5.74 -17.13
N GLY A 131 18.20 5.89 -17.37
CA GLY A 131 17.64 6.87 -18.28
C GLY A 131 16.72 7.86 -17.55
N ASP A 132 15.60 8.18 -18.17
CA ASP A 132 14.70 9.24 -17.73
C ASP A 132 13.52 8.73 -16.90
N ILE A 133 13.06 9.57 -15.98
CA ILE A 133 11.71 9.50 -15.40
C ILE A 133 10.88 10.59 -16.07
N SER A 134 10.01 10.18 -16.99
CA SER A 134 9.06 11.04 -17.70
C SER A 134 7.73 11.12 -16.95
N GLY A 135 7.80 11.53 -15.68
CA GLY A 135 6.68 11.72 -14.75
C GLY A 135 7.13 12.44 -13.48
N CYS A 136 6.23 12.59 -12.51
CA CYS A 136 6.56 13.15 -11.19
C CYS A 136 7.00 12.05 -10.23
N VAL A 137 7.95 12.34 -9.35
CA VAL A 137 8.29 11.46 -8.23
C VAL A 137 7.72 12.06 -6.94
N GLU A 138 6.62 11.53 -6.44
CA GLU A 138 6.02 11.89 -5.15
C GLU A 138 6.67 11.10 -4.01
N GLY A 139 7.99 11.19 -3.94
CA GLY A 139 8.81 10.48 -2.99
C GLY A 139 10.23 11.01 -3.00
N SER A 140 11.13 10.31 -2.32
CA SER A 140 12.55 10.67 -2.34
C SER A 140 13.31 9.78 -3.31
N LEU A 141 14.34 10.35 -3.96
CA LEU A 141 15.29 9.62 -4.78
C LEU A 141 16.54 9.32 -3.97
N TYR A 142 16.92 8.06 -3.90
CA TYR A 142 18.12 7.56 -3.25
C TYR A 142 18.98 6.79 -4.26
N GLY A 143 20.20 7.26 -4.53
CA GLY A 143 21.16 6.56 -5.39
C GLY A 143 21.62 7.34 -6.62
N ARG A 144 21.74 6.68 -7.76
CA ARG A 144 22.28 7.30 -8.98
C ARG A 144 21.22 7.39 -10.07
N VAL A 145 21.00 8.59 -10.59
CA VAL A 145 20.18 8.81 -11.79
C VAL A 145 21.10 9.29 -12.89
N SER A 146 21.11 8.59 -14.03
CA SER A 146 21.94 8.92 -15.20
C SER A 146 21.16 9.62 -16.33
N GLY A 147 19.89 9.92 -16.10
CA GLY A 147 19.07 10.79 -16.96
C GLY A 147 18.34 11.88 -16.15
N SER A 148 17.20 12.34 -16.68
CA SER A 148 16.43 13.46 -16.12
C SER A 148 15.11 13.02 -15.48
N VAL A 149 14.62 13.81 -14.53
CA VAL A 149 13.28 13.69 -13.92
C VAL A 149 12.45 14.90 -14.34
N LYS A 150 11.59 14.70 -15.36
CA LYS A 150 11.00 15.81 -16.12
C LYS A 150 9.99 16.65 -15.34
N ASN A 151 9.15 16.02 -14.51
CA ASN A 151 8.13 16.75 -13.73
C ASN A 151 8.57 17.00 -12.27
N GLY A 152 9.85 16.74 -11.97
CA GLY A 152 10.44 17.02 -10.68
C GLY A 152 10.24 15.94 -9.63
N VAL A 153 10.82 16.22 -8.45
CA VAL A 153 10.82 15.33 -7.29
C VAL A 153 10.21 16.07 -6.11
N HIS A 154 9.12 15.55 -5.56
CA HIS A 154 8.42 16.08 -4.40
C HIS A 154 8.88 15.40 -3.11
N GLY A 155 10.20 15.39 -2.90
CA GLY A 155 10.86 14.77 -1.76
C GLY A 155 12.34 15.12 -1.72
N LYS A 156 13.12 14.30 -1.01
CA LYS A 156 14.58 14.50 -0.95
C LYS A 156 15.24 13.84 -2.14
N VAL A 157 16.36 14.41 -2.54
CA VAL A 157 17.24 13.84 -3.56
C VAL A 157 18.59 13.59 -2.91
N ILE A 158 18.95 12.32 -2.74
CA ILE A 158 20.14 11.88 -2.01
C ILE A 158 20.94 10.93 -2.90
N GLY A 159 22.05 11.43 -3.44
CA GLY A 159 22.95 10.67 -4.29
C GLY A 159 23.42 11.48 -5.50
N LYS A 160 23.90 10.80 -6.54
CA LYS A 160 24.49 11.44 -7.72
C LYS A 160 23.51 11.44 -8.88
N ILE A 161 23.09 12.62 -9.31
CA ILE A 161 22.36 12.80 -10.57
C ILE A 161 23.29 13.33 -11.63
N ILE A 162 23.21 12.70 -12.80
CA ILE A 162 23.97 13.00 -13.99
C ILE A 162 22.92 13.12 -15.09
N GLY A 163 22.44 14.33 -15.36
CA GLY A 163 21.36 14.61 -16.30
C GLY A 163 20.90 16.06 -16.19
N ASP A 164 20.21 16.56 -17.21
CA ASP A 164 20.00 18.00 -17.41
C ASP A 164 18.74 18.55 -16.72
N GLY A 165 17.90 17.71 -16.12
CA GLY A 165 16.63 18.15 -15.53
C GLY A 165 16.27 17.42 -14.24
N ILE A 166 16.53 18.05 -13.09
CA ILE A 166 15.77 17.78 -11.86
C ILE A 166 15.27 19.09 -11.29
N ASN A 167 13.95 19.26 -11.29
CA ASN A 167 13.29 20.31 -10.52
C ASN A 167 12.91 19.72 -9.16
N VAL A 168 13.71 19.95 -8.11
CA VAL A 168 13.33 19.53 -6.75
C VAL A 168 12.25 20.50 -6.26
N GLY A 169 11.00 20.02 -6.17
CA GLY A 169 9.87 20.84 -5.75
C GLY A 169 10.09 21.34 -4.32
N LYS A 170 10.41 22.62 -4.14
CA LYS A 170 10.36 23.26 -2.82
C LYS A 170 8.88 23.32 -2.41
N LYS A 171 8.50 22.66 -1.31
CA LYS A 171 7.20 22.92 -0.65
C LYS A 171 7.13 24.42 -0.31
N THR A 172 6.48 25.22 -1.15
CA THR A 172 6.04 26.55 -0.77
C THR A 172 4.95 26.37 0.28
N LYS A 173 5.31 26.61 1.55
CA LYS A 173 4.30 26.86 2.58
C LYS A 173 3.45 28.02 2.06
N LYS A 174 2.18 27.77 1.72
CA LYS A 174 1.19 28.84 1.63
C LYS A 174 1.20 29.52 3.00
N LYS A 175 1.66 30.77 3.04
CA LYS A 175 1.33 31.66 4.16
C LYS A 175 -0.14 31.99 3.97
N ASP A 176 -1.01 31.38 4.75
CA ASP A 176 -2.36 31.88 4.92
C ASP A 176 -2.23 33.30 5.50
N GLY A 177 -2.63 34.27 4.68
CA GLY A 177 -2.70 35.67 5.08
C GLY A 177 -3.77 35.83 6.14
N LYS A 178 -3.38 36.45 7.25
CA LYS A 178 -4.30 37.05 8.22
C LYS A 178 -5.02 38.24 7.60
#